data_AF-A0A965KSA8-F1
#
_entry.id   AF-A0A965KSA8-F1
#
_cell.length_a   1.000
_cell.length_b   1.000
_cell.length_c   1.000
_cell.angle_alpha   90.00
_cell.angle_beta   90.00
_cell.angle_gamma   90.00
#
_symmetry.space_group_name_H-M   'P 1'
#
loop_
_entity.id
_entity.type
_entity.pdbx_description
1 polymer ?
#
loop_
_entity_poly.entity_id
_entity_poly.type
_entity_poly.pdbx_seq_one_letter_code
_entity_poly.pdbx_strand_id
1 'polypeptide(L)'
;MRRNFSGWGVIFLGILLVVAGGYGLWAGWDLIQLERGWSQFIAGSVALSGGVMTIALGRILAVLMSLKTLPLTSGNRERVSEAIQPLPPSSAGSKIEASGARTAHQTISPDRQDMSLVSAKSVPPPEPMERPQTPPVQEEVEEVDRYSAGDTTYIMFSDGSVEVRKATGSQRFPSLAALRAATGSKRR
;
A
#
# COMPACT_ATOMS: atom_id res chain seq x y z
N MET A 1 -42.07 -11.74 9.01
CA MET A 1 -40.77 -11.90 8.32
C MET A 1 -39.93 -10.63 8.53
N ARG A 2 -39.14 -10.53 9.60
CA ARG A 2 -38.13 -9.47 9.73
C ARG A 2 -36.85 -9.99 9.07
N ARG A 3 -36.68 -9.68 7.78
CA ARG A 3 -35.50 -10.06 7.00
C ARG A 3 -34.26 -9.44 7.64
N ASN A 4 -33.14 -10.16 7.59
CA ASN A 4 -31.84 -9.83 8.20
C ASN A 4 -31.16 -8.62 7.50
N PHE A 5 -31.84 -7.48 7.46
CA PHE A 5 -31.46 -6.30 6.68
C PHE A 5 -30.09 -5.73 7.07
N SER A 6 -29.70 -5.84 8.34
CA SER A 6 -28.39 -5.35 8.81
C SER A 6 -27.21 -6.15 8.24
N GLY A 7 -27.31 -7.48 8.18
CA GLY A 7 -26.26 -8.32 7.61
C GLY A 7 -26.09 -8.12 6.10
N TRP A 8 -27.21 -7.88 5.41
CA TRP A 8 -27.20 -7.56 3.98
C TRP A 8 -26.60 -6.18 3.70
N GLY A 9 -26.91 -5.16 4.52
CA GLY A 9 -26.35 -3.82 4.35
C GLY A 9 -24.82 -3.77 4.39
N VAL A 10 -24.19 -4.49 5.33
CA VAL A 10 -22.72 -4.53 5.45
C VAL A 10 -22.07 -5.22 4.24
N ILE A 11 -22.69 -6.30 3.73
CA ILE A 11 -22.19 -7.00 2.53
C ILE A 11 -22.32 -6.11 1.30
N PHE A 12 -23.47 -5.43 1.13
CA PHE A 12 -23.66 -4.48 0.02
C PHE A 12 -22.65 -3.34 0.06
N LEU A 13 -22.42 -2.76 1.24
CA LEU A 13 -21.43 -1.70 1.42
C LEU A 13 -20.02 -2.21 1.10
N GLY A 14 -19.67 -3.41 1.56
CA GLY A 14 -18.38 -4.03 1.26
C GLY A 14 -18.18 -4.27 -0.24
N ILE A 15 -19.20 -4.80 -0.94
CA ILE A 15 -19.17 -4.97 -2.40
C ILE A 15 -19.01 -3.63 -3.11
N LEU A 16 -19.76 -2.60 -2.67
CA LEU A 16 -19.65 -1.25 -3.22
C LEU A 16 -18.22 -0.71 -3.08
N LEU A 17 -17.58 -0.89 -1.91
CA LEU A 17 -16.18 -0.51 -1.70
C LEU A 17 -15.22 -1.29 -2.60
N VAL A 18 -15.41 -2.59 -2.78
CA VAL A 18 -14.57 -3.42 -3.66
C VAL A 18 -14.68 -2.95 -5.11
N VAL A 19 -15.89 -2.69 -5.60
CA VAL A 19 -16.11 -2.21 -6.98
C VAL A 19 -15.51 -0.82 -7.17
N ALA A 20 -15.77 0.11 -6.24
CA ALA A 20 -15.21 1.46 -6.30
C ALA A 20 -13.66 1.45 -6.22
N GLY A 21 -13.09 0.61 -5.34
CA GLY A 21 -11.65 0.45 -5.22
C GLY A 21 -11.01 -0.14 -6.48
N GLY A 22 -11.63 -1.18 -7.06
CA GLY A 22 -11.20 -1.77 -8.32
C GLY A 22 -11.25 -0.78 -9.48
N TYR A 23 -12.31 0.04 -9.56
CA TYR A 23 -12.39 1.12 -10.53
C TYR A 23 -11.29 2.18 -10.32
N GLY A 24 -10.99 2.54 -9.07
CA GLY A 24 -9.90 3.46 -8.74
C GLY A 24 -8.52 2.94 -9.18
N LEU A 25 -8.26 1.65 -9.02
CA LEU A 25 -7.03 1.00 -9.52
C LEU A 25 -6.95 1.05 -11.05
N TRP A 26 -8.05 0.70 -11.73
CA TRP A 26 -8.11 0.67 -13.19
C TRP A 26 -7.96 2.05 -13.82
N ALA A 27 -8.71 3.05 -13.33
CA ALA A 27 -8.62 4.43 -13.80
C ALA A 27 -7.31 5.12 -13.38
N GLY A 28 -6.78 4.77 -12.19
CA GLY A 28 -5.51 5.27 -11.69
C GLY A 28 -4.34 4.85 -12.59
N TRP A 29 -4.41 3.64 -13.17
CA TRP A 29 -3.37 3.09 -14.04
C TRP A 29 -3.11 3.96 -15.28
N ASP A 30 -4.17 4.43 -15.94
CA ASP A 30 -4.05 5.26 -17.14
C ASP A 30 -3.58 6.69 -16.83
N LEU A 31 -3.78 7.13 -15.59
CA LEU A 31 -3.34 8.43 -15.08
C LEU A 31 -1.95 8.40 -14.43
N ILE A 32 -1.21 7.29 -14.43
CA ILE A 32 0.11 7.17 -13.77
C ILE A 32 1.14 8.18 -14.31
N GLN A 33 0.95 8.67 -15.54
CA GLN A 33 1.81 9.72 -16.11
C GLN A 33 1.56 11.12 -15.53
N LEU A 34 0.51 11.29 -14.73
CA LEU A 34 0.18 12.51 -14.00
C LEU A 34 0.42 12.29 -12.50
N GLU A 35 0.84 13.33 -11.77
CA GLU A 35 1.03 13.30 -10.30
C GLU A 35 -0.20 12.79 -9.53
N ARG A 36 -1.38 12.84 -10.16
CA ARG A 36 -2.66 12.41 -9.59
C ARG A 36 -2.90 10.89 -9.66
N GLY A 37 -2.23 10.17 -10.56
CA GLY A 37 -2.43 8.73 -10.74
C GLY A 37 -2.05 7.92 -9.50
N TRP A 38 -0.98 8.32 -8.82
CA TRP A 38 -0.49 7.67 -7.59
C TRP A 38 -1.49 7.74 -6.45
N SER A 39 -2.04 8.92 -6.17
CA SER A 39 -3.03 9.09 -5.09
C SER A 39 -4.31 8.31 -5.36
N GLN A 40 -4.79 8.31 -6.62
CA GLN A 40 -5.98 7.56 -7.03
C GLN A 40 -5.78 6.04 -6.89
N PHE A 41 -4.61 5.55 -7.27
CA PHE A 41 -4.26 4.13 -7.16
C PHE A 41 -4.14 3.68 -5.70
N ILE A 42 -3.50 4.48 -4.84
CA ILE A 42 -3.41 4.20 -3.40
C ILE A 42 -4.81 4.20 -2.76
N ALA A 43 -5.64 5.20 -3.05
CA ALA A 43 -7.01 5.27 -2.56
C ALA A 43 -7.83 4.05 -3.03
N GLY A 44 -7.67 3.63 -4.29
CA GLY A 44 -8.31 2.42 -4.82
C GLY A 44 -7.89 1.14 -4.08
N SER A 45 -6.59 1.00 -3.81
CA SER A 45 -6.02 -0.13 -3.05
C SER A 45 -6.58 -0.23 -1.63
N VAL A 46 -6.65 0.92 -0.94
CA VAL A 46 -7.19 1.01 0.42
C VAL A 46 -8.69 0.72 0.44
N ALA A 47 -9.45 1.27 -0.50
CA ALA A 47 -10.89 1.01 -0.61
C ALA A 47 -11.18 -0.47 -0.92
N LEU A 48 -10.40 -1.09 -1.82
CA LEU A 48 -10.56 -2.49 -2.19
C LEU A 48 -10.27 -3.42 -1.00
N SER A 49 -9.13 -3.21 -0.31
CA SER A 49 -8.77 -3.99 0.88
C SER A 49 -9.78 -3.80 2.02
N GLY A 50 -10.20 -2.56 2.28
CA GLY A 50 -11.24 -2.24 3.25
C GLY A 50 -12.60 -2.88 2.92
N GLY A 51 -12.97 -2.94 1.63
CA GLY A 51 -14.18 -3.60 1.17
C GLY A 51 -14.16 -5.10 1.42
N VAL A 52 -13.08 -5.79 1.06
CA VAL A 52 -12.90 -7.24 1.32
C VAL A 52 -12.97 -7.52 2.82
N MET A 53 -12.27 -6.73 3.64
CA MET A 53 -12.27 -6.87 5.08
C MET A 53 -13.68 -6.69 5.68
N THR A 54 -14.42 -5.71 5.18
CA THR A 54 -15.82 -5.44 5.58
C THR A 54 -16.74 -6.63 5.26
N ILE A 55 -16.60 -7.24 4.08
CA ILE A 55 -17.36 -8.44 3.69
C ILE A 55 -17.02 -9.61 4.62
N ALA A 56 -15.72 -9.82 4.89
CA ALA A 56 -15.25 -10.89 5.77
C ALA A 56 -15.80 -10.74 7.19
N LEU A 57 -15.71 -9.55 7.79
CA LEU A 57 -16.29 -9.26 9.10
C LEU A 57 -17.81 -9.46 9.11
N GLY A 58 -18.50 -8.98 8.06
CA GLY A 58 -19.94 -9.20 7.92
C GLY A 58 -20.31 -10.69 7.92
N ARG A 59 -19.54 -11.53 7.22
CA ARG A 59 -19.72 -12.99 7.21
C ARG A 59 -19.47 -13.63 8.56
N ILE A 60 -18.39 -13.23 9.25
CA ILE A 60 -18.05 -13.74 10.58
C ILE A 60 -19.18 -13.41 11.57
N LEU A 61 -19.66 -12.17 11.58
CA LEU A 61 -20.76 -11.74 12.45
C LEU A 61 -22.08 -12.47 12.12
N ALA A 62 -22.38 -12.73 10.85
CA ALA A 62 -23.55 -13.49 10.45
C ALA A 62 -23.49 -14.94 10.96
N VAL A 63 -22.32 -15.58 10.89
CA VAL A 63 -22.11 -16.93 11.43
C VAL A 63 -22.27 -16.94 12.95
N LEU A 64 -21.65 -15.99 13.67
CA LEU A 64 -21.75 -15.87 15.12
C LEU A 64 -23.19 -15.62 15.59
N MET A 65 -23.94 -14.75 14.90
CA MET A 65 -25.36 -14.52 15.21
C MET A 65 -26.21 -15.77 14.96
N SER A 66 -25.92 -16.53 13.90
CA SER A 66 -26.62 -17.78 13.61
C SER A 66 -26.42 -18.81 14.72
N LEU A 67 -25.22 -18.87 15.31
CA LEU A 67 -24.91 -19.74 16.45
C LEU A 67 -25.63 -19.29 17.73
N LYS A 68 -25.75 -17.97 17.97
CA LYS A 68 -26.49 -17.43 19.12
C LYS A 68 -27.99 -17.71 19.06
N THR A 69 -28.55 -17.82 17.85
CA THR A 69 -29.97 -18.13 17.65
C THR A 69 -30.32 -19.60 17.74
N LEU A 70 -29.35 -20.51 17.94
CA LEU A 70 -29.65 -21.90 18.25
C LEU A 70 -30.41 -21.93 19.60
N PRO A 71 -31.71 -22.29 19.62
CA PRO A 71 -32.35 -22.57 20.88
C PRO A 71 -31.59 -23.75 21.48
N LEU A 72 -31.16 -23.62 22.74
CA LEU A 72 -30.66 -24.73 23.54
C LEU A 72 -31.80 -25.74 23.71
N THR A 73 -32.11 -26.49 22.65
CA THR A 73 -32.97 -27.66 22.68
C THR A 73 -32.19 -28.69 23.48
N SER A 74 -32.45 -28.72 24.79
CA SER A 74 -33.19 -29.78 25.49
C SER A 74 -33.12 -31.22 24.94
N GLY A 75 -32.11 -31.60 24.16
CA GLY A 75 -31.98 -32.92 23.53
C GLY A 75 -31.11 -33.92 24.29
N ASN A 76 -30.42 -33.50 25.35
CA ASN A 76 -29.50 -34.37 26.09
C ASN A 76 -30.08 -34.95 27.39
N ARG A 77 -31.30 -34.57 27.79
CA ARG A 77 -31.91 -35.07 29.04
C ARG A 77 -32.68 -36.39 28.84
N GLU A 78 -33.18 -36.66 27.63
CA GLU A 78 -33.88 -37.93 27.35
C GLU A 78 -32.90 -39.09 27.10
N ARG A 79 -31.77 -38.89 26.41
CA ARG A 79 -30.78 -39.97 26.20
C ARG A 79 -30.07 -40.43 27.48
N VAL A 80 -29.98 -39.59 28.50
CA VAL A 80 -29.37 -39.96 29.80
C VAL A 80 -30.33 -40.77 30.65
N SER A 81 -31.66 -40.59 30.50
CA SER A 81 -32.65 -41.40 31.23
C SER A 81 -32.81 -42.82 30.68
N GLU A 82 -32.46 -43.06 29.41
CA GLU A 82 -32.53 -44.39 28.78
C GLU A 82 -31.20 -45.18 28.86
N ALA A 83 -30.09 -44.52 29.19
CA ALA A 83 -28.76 -45.14 29.27
C ALA A 83 -28.40 -45.76 30.64
N ILE A 84 -29.29 -45.70 31.64
CA ILE A 84 -29.10 -46.39 32.93
C ILE A 84 -29.67 -47.81 32.83
N GLN A 85 -29.12 -48.62 31.91
CA GLN A 85 -29.15 -50.07 32.02
C GLN A 85 -27.78 -50.55 32.51
N PRO A 86 -27.71 -51.48 33.47
CA PRO A 86 -26.45 -51.89 34.08
C PRO A 86 -25.56 -52.66 33.09
N LEU A 87 -24.34 -52.16 32.86
CA LEU A 87 -23.31 -52.83 32.05
C LEU A 87 -22.79 -54.11 32.72
N PRO A 88 -22.50 -55.19 31.97
CA PRO A 88 -21.53 -56.20 32.39
C PRO A 88 -20.08 -55.68 32.21
N PRO A 89 -19.14 -56.06 33.09
CA PRO A 89 -17.76 -55.61 33.02
C PRO A 89 -16.99 -56.40 31.95
N SER A 90 -16.43 -55.71 30.96
CA SER A 90 -15.41 -56.31 30.08
C SER A 90 -14.18 -55.41 30.02
N SER A 91 -13.12 -55.95 30.63
CA SER A 91 -11.74 -55.51 30.64
C SER A 91 -11.07 -55.57 29.26
N ALA A 92 -10.42 -54.48 28.85
CA ALA A 92 -9.22 -54.41 28.02
C ALA A 92 -8.89 -52.91 27.86
N GLY A 93 -7.78 -52.35 28.33
CA GLY A 93 -6.42 -52.86 28.16
C GLY A 93 -5.91 -52.53 26.76
N SER A 94 -5.66 -51.25 26.45
CA SER A 94 -4.76 -50.89 25.34
C SER A 94 -4.12 -49.52 25.55
N LYS A 95 -2.81 -49.58 25.73
CA LYS A 95 -1.83 -48.51 25.87
C LYS A 95 -1.41 -48.07 24.47
N ILE A 96 -1.53 -46.78 24.12
CA ILE A 96 -0.65 -46.15 23.13
C ILE A 96 -0.25 -44.76 23.65
N GLU A 97 1.05 -44.66 23.83
CA GLU A 97 1.84 -43.53 24.27
C GLU A 97 2.54 -42.93 23.04
N ALA A 98 2.78 -41.62 23.09
CA ALA A 98 3.71 -40.82 22.30
C ALA A 98 3.35 -40.54 20.81
N SER A 99 3.26 -39.25 20.48
CA SER A 99 4.40 -38.55 19.84
C SER A 99 3.99 -37.12 19.48
N GLY A 100 4.13 -36.22 20.46
CA GLY A 100 3.99 -34.79 20.30
C GLY A 100 5.21 -34.19 19.59
N ALA A 101 5.03 -33.96 18.30
CA ALA A 101 5.42 -32.77 17.53
C ALA A 101 6.41 -31.73 18.13
N ARG A 102 7.39 -31.39 17.27
CA ARG A 102 7.88 -30.04 16.91
C ARG A 102 9.15 -29.51 17.59
N THR A 103 10.24 -29.76 16.87
CA THR A 103 11.27 -28.80 16.47
C THR A 103 10.71 -27.40 16.14
N ALA A 104 11.23 -26.36 16.79
CA ALA A 104 11.35 -25.02 16.20
C ALA A 104 12.35 -24.17 17.02
N HIS A 105 13.54 -24.01 16.45
CA HIS A 105 14.34 -22.79 16.56
C HIS A 105 13.50 -21.59 16.12
N GLN A 106 13.48 -20.49 16.88
CA GLN A 106 14.05 -19.21 16.43
C GLN A 106 13.96 -18.11 17.49
N THR A 107 15.16 -17.71 17.90
CA THR A 107 15.61 -16.40 18.40
C THR A 107 14.86 -15.21 17.81
N ILE A 108 14.33 -14.32 18.66
CA ILE A 108 14.37 -12.86 18.45
C ILE A 108 14.49 -12.18 19.83
N SER A 109 15.68 -11.68 20.15
CA SER A 109 15.88 -10.67 21.21
C SER A 109 15.37 -9.31 20.75
N PRO A 110 14.74 -8.50 21.61
CA PRO A 110 14.46 -7.11 21.30
C PRO A 110 15.73 -6.30 21.60
N ASP A 111 16.54 -6.05 20.57
CA ASP A 111 17.63 -5.08 20.70
C ASP A 111 17.10 -3.66 20.44
N ARG A 112 17.55 -2.80 21.33
CA ARG A 112 17.07 -1.47 21.66
C ARG A 112 17.72 -0.53 20.64
N GLN A 113 16.94 0.02 19.70
CA GLN A 113 17.48 1.05 18.82
C GLN A 113 17.73 2.33 19.62
N ASP A 114 19.00 2.53 19.91
CA ASP A 114 19.60 3.76 20.41
C ASP A 114 19.21 4.95 19.53
N MET A 115 18.59 5.93 20.16
CA MET A 115 18.50 7.29 19.65
C MET A 115 19.90 7.91 19.66
N SER A 116 20.59 7.89 18.51
CA SER A 116 21.78 8.72 18.32
C SER A 116 21.39 10.06 17.69
N LEU A 117 21.07 11.00 18.58
CA LEU A 117 21.06 12.43 18.29
C LEU A 117 22.51 12.90 18.17
N VAL A 118 23.01 13.16 16.96
CA VAL A 118 24.27 13.89 16.78
C VAL A 118 24.09 15.00 15.74
N SER A 119 24.00 16.20 16.31
CA SER A 119 24.66 17.44 15.88
C SER A 119 24.22 18.08 14.55
N ALA A 120 23.20 18.93 14.67
CA ALA A 120 23.01 20.07 13.79
C ALA A 120 24.25 20.98 13.86
N LYS A 121 24.94 21.11 12.72
CA LYS A 121 25.98 22.10 12.50
C LYS A 121 25.34 23.50 12.54
N SER A 122 25.97 24.36 13.33
CA SER A 122 25.61 25.72 13.73
C SER A 122 25.33 26.70 12.58
N VAL A 123 24.27 27.48 12.75
CA VAL A 123 24.05 28.78 12.08
C VAL A 123 24.27 29.87 13.12
N PRO A 124 25.09 30.91 12.83
CA PRO A 124 24.92 32.22 13.44
C PRO A 124 24.51 33.28 12.40
N PRO A 125 23.46 34.08 12.66
CA PRO A 125 23.24 35.40 12.07
C PRO A 125 23.61 36.53 13.06
N PRO A 126 23.70 37.82 12.68
CA PRO A 126 24.19 38.46 11.45
C PRO A 126 25.26 39.56 11.76
N GLU A 127 26.15 39.91 10.81
CA GLU A 127 26.87 41.20 10.86
C GLU A 127 26.62 42.00 9.57
N PRO A 128 26.15 43.26 9.66
CA PRO A 128 26.01 44.18 8.54
C PRO A 128 27.35 44.84 8.17
N MET A 129 27.52 45.07 6.86
CA MET A 129 28.59 45.85 6.20
C MET A 129 29.82 45.06 5.78
N GLU A 130 29.79 44.59 4.53
CA GLU A 130 30.68 45.10 3.48
C GLU A 130 30.06 44.75 2.13
N ARG A 131 30.17 45.65 1.15
CA ARG A 131 29.66 45.45 -0.21
C ARG A 131 30.86 45.15 -1.13
N PRO A 132 31.29 43.88 -1.27
CA PRO A 132 32.04 43.47 -2.45
C PRO A 132 31.09 43.44 -3.65
N GLN A 133 31.52 44.03 -4.76
CA GLN A 133 30.80 43.96 -6.03
C GLN A 133 30.63 42.49 -6.42
N THR A 134 29.40 41.97 -6.29
CA THR A 134 29.08 40.68 -6.87
C THR A 134 29.25 40.80 -8.39
N PRO A 135 30.01 39.89 -9.04
CA PRO A 135 29.99 39.75 -10.50
C PRO A 135 28.54 39.73 -10.97
N PRO A 136 28.23 40.23 -12.18
CA PRO A 136 26.86 40.28 -12.65
C PRO A 136 26.25 38.89 -12.44
N VAL A 137 25.13 38.88 -11.72
CA VAL A 137 24.25 37.72 -11.60
C VAL A 137 23.88 37.38 -13.04
N GLN A 138 24.67 36.49 -13.66
CA GLN A 138 24.19 35.67 -14.75
C GLN A 138 23.00 34.98 -14.11
N GLU A 139 21.79 35.26 -14.58
CA GLU A 139 20.60 34.51 -14.21
C GLU A 139 20.96 33.04 -14.37
N GLU A 140 21.34 32.42 -13.25
CA GLU A 140 21.83 31.06 -13.21
C GLU A 140 20.59 30.24 -13.46
N VAL A 141 20.37 29.93 -14.73
CA VAL A 141 19.25 29.14 -15.14
C VAL A 141 19.46 27.78 -14.49
N GLU A 142 18.78 27.60 -13.36
CA GLU A 142 18.89 26.44 -12.50
C GLU A 142 18.50 25.19 -13.30
N GLU A 143 19.35 24.17 -13.21
CA GLU A 143 19.06 22.85 -13.76
C GLU A 143 17.96 22.21 -12.92
N VAL A 144 16.75 22.14 -13.49
CA VAL A 144 15.57 21.58 -12.82
C VAL A 144 15.57 20.07 -12.88
N ASP A 145 15.97 19.50 -14.02
CA ASP A 145 15.94 18.05 -14.21
C ASP A 145 16.97 17.56 -15.22
N ARG A 146 17.42 16.31 -15.05
CA ARG A 146 18.35 15.64 -15.96
C ARG A 146 17.87 14.23 -16.27
N TYR A 147 17.60 13.98 -17.54
CA TYR A 147 17.21 12.67 -18.04
C TYR A 147 18.24 12.14 -19.03
N SER A 148 18.72 10.91 -18.83
CA SER A 148 19.66 10.26 -19.75
C SER A 148 19.01 9.07 -20.43
N ALA A 149 19.09 9.03 -21.76
CA ALA A 149 18.59 7.94 -22.60
C ALA A 149 19.64 7.57 -23.65
N GLY A 150 20.24 6.38 -23.48
CA GLY A 150 21.36 5.93 -24.31
C GLY A 150 22.52 6.92 -24.26
N ASP A 151 23.01 7.35 -25.42
CA ASP A 151 24.11 8.32 -25.57
C ASP A 151 23.64 9.79 -25.58
N THR A 152 22.40 10.04 -25.17
CA THR A 152 21.81 11.38 -25.15
C THR A 152 21.38 11.77 -23.74
N THR A 153 21.92 12.89 -23.25
CA THR A 153 21.52 13.51 -21.98
C THR A 153 20.68 14.74 -22.28
N TYR A 154 19.50 14.79 -21.66
CA TYR A 154 18.57 15.90 -21.71
C TYR A 154 18.63 16.64 -20.38
N ILE A 155 18.86 17.95 -20.43
CA ILE A 155 18.90 18.82 -19.26
C ILE A 155 17.75 19.82 -19.42
N MET A 156 16.88 19.88 -18.41
CA MET A 156 15.75 20.80 -18.37
C MET A 156 16.08 21.93 -17.42
N PHE A 157 15.90 23.15 -17.90
CA PHE A 157 16.27 24.36 -17.22
C PHE A 157 15.02 25.08 -16.66
N SER A 158 15.22 25.92 -15.63
CA SER A 158 14.14 26.66 -14.97
C SER A 158 13.44 27.68 -15.87
N ASP A 159 14.10 28.11 -16.94
CA ASP A 159 13.53 28.94 -18.00
C ASP A 159 12.62 28.17 -18.98
N GLY A 160 12.46 26.85 -18.78
CA GLY A 160 11.70 25.95 -19.66
C GLY A 160 12.46 25.52 -20.91
N SER A 161 13.70 25.97 -21.09
CA SER A 161 14.58 25.53 -22.16
C SER A 161 15.12 24.13 -21.88
N VAL A 162 15.54 23.45 -22.95
CA VAL A 162 16.04 22.07 -22.88
C VAL A 162 17.34 21.97 -23.65
N GLU A 163 18.41 21.53 -23.00
CA GLU A 163 19.66 21.20 -23.68
C GLU A 163 19.76 19.70 -23.90
N VAL A 164 20.07 19.33 -25.14
CA VAL A 164 20.31 17.95 -25.54
C VAL A 164 21.80 17.78 -25.80
N ARG A 165 22.48 17.03 -24.95
CA ARG A 165 23.89 16.66 -25.10
C ARG A 165 23.99 15.28 -25.72
N LYS A 166 24.66 15.19 -26.86
CA LYS A 166 24.98 13.95 -27.57
C LYS A 166 26.50 13.82 -27.70
N ALA A 167 26.97 12.62 -28.03
CA ALA A 167 28.37 12.41 -28.40
C ALA A 167 28.84 13.35 -29.54
N THR A 168 27.94 13.79 -30.41
CA THR A 168 28.22 14.68 -31.55
C THR A 168 28.19 16.18 -31.21
N GLY A 169 27.81 16.55 -29.98
CA GLY A 169 27.68 17.94 -29.55
C GLY A 169 26.43 18.21 -28.71
N SER A 170 26.32 19.42 -28.18
CA SER A 170 25.16 19.90 -27.41
C SER A 170 24.33 20.91 -28.21
N GLN A 171 23.01 20.85 -28.07
CA GLN A 171 22.08 21.79 -28.67
C GLN A 171 21.00 22.19 -27.67
N ARG A 172 20.84 23.50 -27.46
CA ARG A 172 19.80 24.07 -26.59
C ARG A 172 18.58 24.47 -27.41
N PHE A 173 17.40 24.10 -26.91
CA PHE A 173 16.11 24.41 -27.48
C PHE A 173 15.34 25.31 -26.52
N PRO A 174 14.58 26.31 -27.00
CA PRO A 174 13.83 27.23 -26.15
C PRO A 174 12.66 26.55 -25.41
N SER A 175 12.26 25.35 -25.83
CA SER A 175 11.24 24.54 -25.15
C SER A 175 11.28 23.09 -25.60
N LEU A 176 10.61 22.21 -24.83
CA LEU A 176 10.33 20.84 -25.24
C LEU A 176 9.55 20.77 -26.56
N ALA A 177 8.66 21.74 -26.84
CA ALA A 177 7.91 21.80 -28.09
C ALA A 177 8.85 22.03 -29.29
N ALA A 178 9.83 22.93 -29.15
CA ALA A 178 10.85 23.17 -30.18
C ALA A 178 11.75 21.94 -30.41
N LEU A 179 12.14 21.25 -29.33
CA LEU A 179 12.87 19.99 -29.43
C LEU A 179 12.06 18.90 -30.17
N ARG A 180 10.77 18.77 -29.87
CA ARG A 180 9.87 17.83 -30.57
C ARG A 180 9.69 18.18 -32.04
N ALA A 181 9.53 19.47 -32.36
CA ALA A 181 9.44 19.92 -33.75
C ALA A 181 10.71 19.60 -34.55
N ALA A 182 11.89 19.84 -33.97
CA ALA A 182 13.18 19.57 -34.60
C ALA A 182 13.49 18.07 -34.77
N THR A 183 13.00 17.22 -33.87
CA THR A 183 13.19 15.76 -33.96
C THR A 183 12.13 15.09 -34.85
N GLY A 184 10.90 15.60 -34.85
CA GLY A 184 9.82 15.14 -35.73
C GLY A 184 10.05 15.47 -37.21
N SER A 185 10.70 16.60 -37.51
CA SER A 185 11.05 16.99 -38.89
C SER A 185 12.16 16.12 -39.50
N LYS A 186 12.99 15.46 -38.69
CA LYS A 186 14.10 14.60 -39.17
C LYS A 186 13.66 13.16 -39.54
N ARG A 187 12.37 12.83 -39.43
CA ARG A 187 11.81 11.50 -39.71
C ARG A 187 11.05 11.40 -41.05
N ARG A 188 11.16 12.41 -41.93
CA ARG A 188 10.64 12.36 -43.31
C ARG A 188 11.75 12.30 -44.33
#